data_AF-A0A534IXV6-F1
#
_entry.id   AF-A0A534IXV6-F1
#
_cell.length_a   1.000
_cell.length_b   1.000
_cell.length_c   1.000
_cell.angle_alpha   90.00
_cell.angle_beta   90.00
_cell.angle_gamma   90.00
#
_symmetry.space_group_name_H-M   'P 1'
#
loop_
_entity.id
_entity.type
_entity.pdbx_description
1 polymer ?
#
loop_
_entity_poly.entity_id
_entity_poly.type
_entity_poly.pdbx_seq_one_letter_code
_entity_poly.pdbx_strand_id
1 'polypeptide(L)'
;MPDVRRMKTKLVLVGEGGVGKTSLVRRFVLNEYQDTYLQTVGTRVSKIELTIPHGADTEVQMDMAIFDIMGQKGFRDLVRETYYHGAGALMAVCDLTQKDSLSALDEWIPPALEITGDVPLYLVVNKKDMEVQRAISDEEIHRAAETFAAPYILTSALTGEFVEDVFNALAIEMVNRAFRQEDTRAAERSLRDKALVLLDKRGSVGLKKQQFFQILRGVKVDDLQAELDRLEREGLVTILWYGASDFAVTITPRGVKAVKQASTWEG
;
A
#
# COMPACT_ATOMS: atom_id res chain seq x y z
N MET A 1 -28.52 1.02 6.42
CA MET A 1 -27.80 0.41 5.28
C MET A 1 -26.38 0.97 5.36
N PRO A 2 -25.35 0.12 5.36
CA PRO A 2 -23.97 0.58 5.43
C PRO A 2 -23.62 1.45 4.21
N ASP A 3 -22.70 2.40 4.37
CA ASP A 3 -22.09 3.13 3.26
C ASP A 3 -21.23 2.15 2.44
N VAL A 4 -21.55 2.01 1.15
CA VAL A 4 -20.88 1.05 0.27
C VAL A 4 -19.89 1.78 -0.61
N ARG A 5 -18.60 1.52 -0.38
CA ARG A 5 -17.51 2.02 -1.22
C ARG A 5 -17.04 0.96 -2.19
N ARG A 6 -16.49 1.41 -3.33
CA ARG A 6 -15.92 0.51 -4.35
C ARG A 6 -14.43 0.72 -4.47
N MET A 7 -13.68 -0.37 -4.46
CA MET A 7 -12.23 -0.37 -4.60
C MET A 7 -11.82 -1.33 -5.71
N LYS A 8 -10.87 -0.91 -6.55
CA LYS A 8 -10.20 -1.80 -7.50
C LYS A 8 -8.76 -1.93 -7.06
N THR A 9 -8.28 -3.16 -6.94
CA THR A 9 -6.88 -3.41 -6.59
C THR A 9 -6.24 -4.47 -7.47
N LYS A 10 -4.92 -4.54 -7.36
CA LYS A 10 -4.08 -5.53 -7.98
C LYS A 10 -3.21 -6.21 -6.92
N LEU A 11 -3.34 -7.52 -6.79
CA LEU A 11 -2.45 -8.35 -5.99
C LEU A 11 -1.47 -9.07 -6.93
N VAL A 12 -0.19 -9.05 -6.62
CA VAL A 12 0.85 -9.73 -7.40
C VAL A 12 1.52 -10.80 -6.56
N LEU A 13 1.58 -12.02 -7.09
CA LEU A 13 2.31 -13.12 -6.48
C LEU A 13 3.74 -13.19 -7.03
N VAL A 14 4.73 -13.35 -6.15
CA VAL A 14 6.16 -13.50 -6.48
C VAL A 14 6.75 -14.73 -5.80
N GLY A 15 7.84 -15.26 -6.37
CA GLY A 15 8.52 -16.46 -5.88
C GLY A 15 8.87 -17.43 -7.02
N GLU A 16 9.67 -18.44 -6.71
CA GLU A 16 10.17 -19.42 -7.68
C GLU A 16 9.07 -20.23 -8.39
N GLY A 17 9.42 -20.83 -9.53
CA GLY A 17 8.56 -21.81 -10.20
C GLY A 17 8.25 -23.00 -9.29
N GLY A 18 7.03 -23.54 -9.37
CA GLY A 18 6.66 -24.76 -8.63
C GLY A 18 6.36 -24.61 -7.13
N VAL A 19 6.50 -23.42 -6.55
CA VAL A 19 6.16 -23.16 -5.12
C VAL A 19 4.65 -23.18 -4.83
N GLY A 20 3.83 -23.09 -5.89
CA GLY A 20 2.37 -23.23 -5.80
C GLY A 20 1.56 -21.94 -5.89
N LYS A 21 2.13 -20.84 -6.44
CA LYS A 21 1.40 -19.58 -6.70
C LYS A 21 0.07 -19.82 -7.45
N THR A 22 0.11 -20.48 -8.60
CA THR A 22 -1.07 -20.83 -9.39
C THR A 22 -2.07 -21.67 -8.61
N SER A 23 -1.60 -22.64 -7.82
CA SER A 23 -2.46 -23.50 -7.00
C SER A 23 -3.15 -22.73 -5.89
N LEU A 24 -2.47 -21.77 -5.25
CA LEU A 24 -3.06 -20.87 -4.25
C LEU A 24 -4.16 -20.00 -4.87
N VAL A 25 -3.89 -19.38 -6.03
CA VAL A 25 -4.90 -18.55 -6.72
C VAL A 25 -6.11 -19.38 -7.12
N ARG A 26 -5.90 -20.60 -7.66
CA ARG A 26 -7.01 -21.49 -8.02
C ARG A 26 -7.79 -21.96 -6.80
N ARG A 27 -7.11 -22.30 -5.71
CA ARG A 27 -7.75 -22.69 -4.46
C ARG A 27 -8.61 -21.55 -3.92
N PHE A 28 -8.12 -20.32 -3.95
CA PHE A 28 -8.88 -19.16 -3.47
C PHE A 28 -10.06 -18.79 -4.39
N VAL A 29 -9.84 -18.73 -5.71
CA VAL A 29 -10.86 -18.24 -6.65
C VAL A 29 -11.89 -19.30 -7.03
N LEU A 30 -11.47 -20.57 -7.14
CA LEU A 30 -12.32 -21.66 -7.66
C LEU A 30 -12.64 -22.72 -6.60
N ASN A 31 -12.00 -22.66 -5.42
CA ASN A 31 -12.01 -23.75 -4.45
C ASN A 31 -11.60 -25.11 -5.04
N GLU A 32 -10.63 -25.10 -5.97
CA GLU A 32 -10.13 -26.28 -6.66
C GLU A 32 -8.62 -26.47 -6.45
N TYR A 33 -8.18 -27.74 -6.49
CA TYR A 33 -6.77 -28.11 -6.63
C TYR A 33 -6.60 -29.11 -7.78
N GLN A 34 -5.50 -28.97 -8.52
CA GLN A 34 -5.10 -29.92 -9.56
C GLN A 34 -3.69 -30.41 -9.26
N ASP A 35 -3.54 -31.73 -9.24
CA ASP A 35 -2.27 -32.39 -8.88
C ASP A 35 -1.24 -32.36 -10.01
N THR A 36 -1.70 -32.21 -11.25
CA THR A 36 -0.81 -32.05 -12.41
C THR A 36 -0.18 -30.67 -12.42
N TYR A 37 1.12 -30.61 -12.16
CA TYR A 37 1.88 -29.37 -12.33
C TYR A 37 1.95 -28.98 -13.81
N LEU A 38 1.28 -27.88 -14.14
CA LEU A 38 1.43 -27.19 -15.41
C LEU A 38 2.23 -25.93 -15.17
N GLN A 39 3.41 -25.82 -15.80
CA GLN A 39 4.20 -24.59 -15.75
C GLN A 39 3.38 -23.42 -16.30
N THR A 40 3.25 -22.36 -15.52
CA THR A 40 2.59 -21.12 -15.96
C THR A 40 3.43 -20.47 -17.05
N VAL A 41 2.91 -20.42 -18.27
CA VAL A 41 3.55 -19.68 -19.37
C VAL A 41 3.07 -18.24 -19.31
N GLY A 42 3.99 -17.31 -19.04
CA GLY A 42 3.68 -15.88 -19.01
C GLY A 42 3.01 -15.43 -17.70
N THR A 43 1.88 -14.74 -17.82
CA THR A 43 1.13 -14.21 -16.67
C THR A 43 -0.34 -14.57 -16.79
N ARG A 44 -0.93 -15.09 -15.71
CA ARG A 44 -2.36 -15.36 -15.61
C ARG A 44 -3.00 -14.37 -14.66
N VAL A 45 -4.09 -13.74 -15.11
CA VAL A 45 -4.86 -12.80 -14.28
C VAL A 45 -6.18 -13.47 -13.90
N SER A 46 -6.44 -13.57 -12.61
CA SER A 46 -7.74 -13.97 -12.06
C SER A 46 -8.43 -12.77 -11.41
N LYS A 47 -9.76 -12.76 -11.40
CA LYS A 47 -10.54 -11.70 -10.77
C LYS A 47 -11.45 -12.31 -9.71
N ILE A 48 -11.59 -11.61 -8.59
CA ILE A 48 -12.53 -11.96 -7.53
C ILE A 48 -13.11 -10.69 -6.94
N GLU A 49 -14.39 -10.74 -6.59
CA GLU A 49 -15.08 -9.67 -5.87
C GLU A 49 -15.13 -10.05 -4.39
N LEU A 50 -14.65 -9.17 -3.53
CA LEU A 50 -14.65 -9.35 -2.07
C LEU A 50 -15.49 -8.26 -1.42
N THR A 51 -16.14 -8.60 -0.32
CA THR A 51 -16.86 -7.65 0.52
C THR A 51 -16.11 -7.52 1.84
N ILE A 52 -15.50 -6.35 2.08
CA ILE A 52 -14.64 -6.10 3.22
C ILE A 52 -15.33 -5.11 4.16
N PRO A 53 -15.75 -5.52 5.38
CA PRO A 53 -16.29 -4.59 6.37
C PRO A 53 -15.18 -3.68 6.90
N HIS A 54 -15.49 -2.38 7.08
CA HIS A 54 -14.56 -1.41 7.65
C HIS A 54 -15.28 -0.50 8.66
N GLY A 55 -14.97 -0.66 9.95
CA GLY A 55 -15.71 0.05 11.01
C GLY A 55 -17.14 -0.48 11.19
N ALA A 56 -18.00 0.34 11.80
CA ALA A 56 -19.37 -0.06 12.14
C ALA A 56 -20.35 0.04 10.96
N ASP A 57 -20.18 1.05 10.11
CA ASP A 57 -21.18 1.47 9.13
C ASP A 57 -20.67 1.51 7.68
N THR A 58 -19.44 1.05 7.42
CA THR A 58 -18.85 1.08 6.07
C THR A 58 -18.52 -0.31 5.58
N GLU A 59 -18.82 -0.56 4.31
CA GLU A 59 -18.48 -1.78 3.60
C GLU A 59 -17.75 -1.43 2.30
N VAL A 60 -16.73 -2.20 1.95
CA VAL A 60 -15.98 -2.04 0.71
C VAL A 60 -16.22 -3.22 -0.21
N GLN A 61 -16.84 -2.95 -1.35
CA GLN A 61 -16.90 -3.85 -2.49
C GLN A 61 -15.60 -3.73 -3.27
N MET A 62 -14.81 -4.80 -3.26
CA MET A 62 -13.44 -4.82 -3.76
C MET A 62 -13.32 -5.73 -4.97
N ASP A 63 -13.04 -5.15 -6.13
CA ASP A 63 -12.65 -5.89 -7.33
C ASP A 63 -11.14 -6.13 -7.28
N MET A 64 -10.71 -7.35 -6.90
CA MET A 64 -9.31 -7.72 -6.84
C MET A 64 -8.88 -8.45 -8.11
N ALA A 65 -7.89 -7.90 -8.82
CA ALA A 65 -7.18 -8.61 -9.88
C ALA A 65 -5.92 -9.27 -9.31
N ILE A 66 -5.82 -10.59 -9.41
CA ILE A 66 -4.71 -11.39 -8.90
C ILE A 66 -3.80 -11.80 -10.07
N PHE A 67 -2.56 -11.36 -10.02
CA PHE A 67 -1.53 -11.62 -11.03
C PHE A 67 -0.64 -12.77 -10.58
N ASP A 68 -0.84 -13.93 -11.22
CA ASP A 68 0.02 -15.11 -11.11
C ASP A 68 1.07 -15.05 -12.21
N ILE A 69 2.29 -14.68 -11.83
CA ILE A 69 3.41 -14.47 -12.75
C ILE A 69 4.29 -15.73 -12.77
N MET A 70 4.73 -16.12 -13.96
CA MET A 70 5.71 -17.19 -14.12
C MET A 70 6.95 -16.94 -13.26
N GLY A 71 7.27 -17.91 -12.40
CA GLY A 71 8.42 -17.86 -11.48
C GLY A 71 9.75 -18.19 -12.16
N GLN A 72 10.01 -17.65 -13.36
CA GLN A 72 11.29 -17.83 -14.06
C GLN A 72 12.06 -16.50 -14.08
N LYS A 73 13.27 -16.50 -13.51
CA LYS A 73 14.09 -15.28 -13.32
C LYS A 73 14.26 -14.44 -14.61
N GLY A 74 14.53 -15.08 -15.75
CA GLY A 74 14.68 -14.38 -17.04
C GLY A 74 13.39 -13.75 -17.59
N PHE A 75 12.22 -14.33 -17.29
CA PHE A 75 10.94 -13.74 -17.66
C PHE A 75 10.58 -12.57 -16.74
N ARG A 76 10.85 -12.69 -15.43
CA ARG A 76 10.66 -11.61 -14.46
C ARG A 76 11.36 -10.32 -14.94
N ASP A 77 12.65 -10.39 -15.24
CA ASP A 77 13.45 -9.18 -15.53
C ASP A 77 13.02 -8.48 -16.84
N LEU A 78 12.44 -9.24 -17.78
CA LEU A 78 11.99 -8.72 -19.08
C LEU A 78 10.70 -7.88 -18.97
N VAL A 79 9.80 -8.20 -18.02
CA VAL A 79 8.42 -7.67 -17.98
C VAL A 79 7.96 -7.22 -16.59
N ARG A 80 8.89 -7.14 -15.61
CA ARG A 80 8.65 -6.72 -14.22
C ARG A 80 7.91 -5.38 -14.11
N GLU A 81 8.30 -4.38 -14.90
CA GLU A 81 7.67 -3.05 -14.88
C GLU A 81 6.16 -3.15 -15.18
N THR A 82 5.82 -3.88 -16.23
CA THR A 82 4.44 -4.08 -16.67
C THR A 82 3.60 -4.82 -15.62
N TYR A 83 4.19 -5.79 -14.91
CA TYR A 83 3.44 -6.63 -13.98
C TYR A 83 3.42 -6.13 -12.54
N TYR A 84 4.42 -5.36 -12.10
CA TYR A 84 4.44 -4.83 -10.74
C TYR A 84 3.82 -3.44 -10.64
N HIS A 85 3.87 -2.62 -11.71
CA HIS A 85 3.28 -1.29 -11.67
C HIS A 85 1.79 -1.32 -11.26
N GLY A 86 1.44 -0.46 -10.31
CA GLY A 86 0.08 -0.34 -9.78
C GLY A 86 -0.39 -1.53 -8.94
N ALA A 87 0.50 -2.42 -8.50
CA ALA A 87 0.15 -3.41 -7.48
C ALA A 87 -0.22 -2.69 -6.18
N GLY A 88 -1.35 -3.08 -5.59
CA GLY A 88 -1.79 -2.63 -4.28
C GLY A 88 -1.24 -3.49 -3.14
N ALA A 89 -0.75 -4.69 -3.43
CA ALA A 89 -0.07 -5.58 -2.49
C ALA A 89 0.79 -6.64 -3.20
N LEU A 90 1.72 -7.23 -2.45
CA LEU A 90 2.56 -8.35 -2.85
C LEU A 90 2.33 -9.57 -1.96
N MET A 91 2.30 -10.76 -2.57
CA MET A 91 2.32 -12.04 -1.87
C MET A 91 3.56 -12.82 -2.31
N ALA A 92 4.52 -12.97 -1.41
CA ALA A 92 5.75 -13.70 -1.66
C ALA A 92 5.58 -15.15 -1.23
N VAL A 93 5.72 -16.10 -2.16
CA VAL A 93 5.41 -17.51 -1.93
C VAL A 93 6.68 -18.35 -2.00
N CYS A 94 6.90 -19.18 -0.97
CA CYS A 94 7.89 -20.25 -0.98
C CYS A 94 7.23 -21.60 -0.64
N ASP A 95 7.99 -22.67 -0.77
CA ASP A 95 7.57 -24.05 -0.54
C ASP A 95 8.26 -24.61 0.71
N LEU A 96 7.46 -25.08 1.68
CA LEU A 96 7.93 -25.64 2.95
C LEU A 96 8.95 -26.79 2.78
N THR A 97 8.86 -27.51 1.67
CA THR A 97 9.72 -28.65 1.35
C THR A 97 11.00 -28.27 0.61
N GLN A 98 11.14 -27.01 0.17
CA GLN A 98 12.26 -26.55 -0.64
C GLN A 98 12.91 -25.32 -0.03
N LYS A 99 13.97 -25.54 0.75
CA LYS A 99 14.70 -24.48 1.44
C LYS A 99 15.19 -23.35 0.51
N ASP A 100 15.68 -23.71 -0.67
CA ASP A 100 16.17 -22.73 -1.65
C ASP A 100 15.07 -21.78 -2.14
N SER A 101 13.79 -22.19 -2.07
CA SER A 101 12.67 -21.34 -2.47
C SER A 101 12.41 -20.20 -1.48
N LEU A 102 12.77 -20.36 -0.20
CA LEU A 102 12.72 -19.27 0.78
C LEU A 102 13.86 -18.29 0.54
N SER A 103 15.09 -18.79 0.40
CA SER A 103 16.27 -17.95 0.11
C SER A 103 16.11 -17.17 -1.20
N ALA A 104 15.46 -17.76 -2.20
CA ALA A 104 15.21 -17.09 -3.47
C ALA A 104 14.39 -15.80 -3.33
N LEU A 105 13.59 -15.65 -2.26
CA LEU A 105 12.77 -14.45 -2.04
C LEU A 105 13.59 -13.17 -1.90
N ASP A 106 14.86 -13.27 -1.49
CA ASP A 106 15.82 -12.16 -1.49
C ASP A 106 16.01 -11.56 -2.90
N GLU A 107 15.80 -12.36 -3.94
CA GLU A 107 15.86 -11.92 -5.33
C GLU A 107 14.49 -11.53 -5.91
N TRP A 108 13.38 -11.88 -5.25
CA TRP A 108 12.02 -11.63 -5.75
C TRP A 108 11.40 -10.38 -5.14
N ILE A 109 11.59 -10.16 -3.83
CA ILE A 109 10.89 -9.11 -3.09
C ILE A 109 11.48 -7.71 -3.36
N PRO A 110 12.81 -7.47 -3.22
CA PRO A 110 13.34 -6.12 -3.37
C PRO A 110 13.07 -5.49 -4.74
N PRO A 111 13.29 -6.17 -5.89
CA PRO A 111 12.98 -5.60 -7.20
C PRO A 111 11.48 -5.33 -7.41
N ALA A 112 10.60 -6.10 -6.77
CA ALA A 112 9.17 -5.82 -6.81
C ALA A 112 8.83 -4.55 -6.02
N LEU A 113 9.38 -4.41 -4.81
CA LEU A 113 9.19 -3.22 -3.97
C LEU A 113 9.80 -1.95 -4.56
N GLU A 114 10.89 -2.05 -5.32
CA GLU A 114 11.44 -0.92 -6.09
C GLU A 114 10.43 -0.33 -7.08
N ILE A 115 9.57 -1.16 -7.67
CA ILE A 115 8.58 -0.75 -8.67
C ILE A 115 7.23 -0.40 -8.01
N THR A 116 6.78 -1.18 -7.02
CA THR A 116 5.49 -0.94 -6.36
C THR A 116 5.55 0.21 -5.36
N GLY A 117 6.75 0.52 -4.85
CA GLY A 117 6.92 1.30 -3.64
C GLY A 117 6.46 0.52 -2.41
N ASP A 118 6.23 1.26 -1.33
CA ASP A 118 5.68 0.72 -0.09
C ASP A 118 4.24 0.25 -0.32
N VAL A 119 4.05 -1.07 -0.38
CA VAL A 119 2.75 -1.74 -0.45
C VAL A 119 2.74 -2.89 0.56
N PRO A 120 1.58 -3.31 1.09
CA PRO A 120 1.49 -4.49 1.94
C PRO A 120 2.14 -5.71 1.29
N LEU A 121 2.99 -6.39 2.05
CA LEU A 121 3.70 -7.61 1.67
C LEU A 121 3.33 -8.72 2.65
N TYR A 122 3.05 -9.91 2.14
CA TYR A 122 2.80 -11.10 2.97
C TYR A 122 3.66 -12.26 2.50
N LEU A 123 4.33 -12.92 3.44
CA LEU A 123 5.11 -14.14 3.19
C LEU A 123 4.21 -15.39 3.35
N VAL A 124 4.16 -16.22 2.32
CA VAL A 124 3.33 -17.44 2.29
C VAL A 124 4.22 -18.65 2.11
N VAL A 125 4.25 -19.50 3.14
CA VAL A 125 5.00 -20.76 3.13
C VAL A 125 4.02 -21.88 2.80
N ASN A 126 3.99 -22.27 1.53
CA ASN A 126 2.99 -23.19 1.01
C ASN A 126 3.43 -24.66 1.15
N LYS A 127 2.51 -25.58 0.84
CA LYS A 127 2.67 -27.05 0.93
C LYS A 127 2.86 -27.56 2.36
N LYS A 128 2.18 -26.92 3.32
CA LYS A 128 2.12 -27.35 4.72
C LYS A 128 1.65 -28.80 4.91
N ASP A 129 0.82 -29.29 3.99
CA ASP A 129 0.39 -30.69 3.94
C ASP A 129 1.56 -31.69 3.84
N MET A 130 2.73 -31.25 3.37
CA MET A 130 3.94 -32.05 3.24
C MET A 130 4.89 -31.89 4.45
N GLU A 131 4.36 -31.74 5.66
CA GLU A 131 5.13 -31.53 6.91
C GLU A 131 6.24 -32.58 7.11
N VAL A 132 6.02 -33.84 6.69
CA VAL A 132 7.03 -34.91 6.78
C VAL A 132 8.28 -34.62 5.91
N GLN A 133 8.12 -33.87 4.82
CA GLN A 133 9.19 -33.47 3.90
C GLN A 133 9.69 -32.05 4.17
N ARG A 134 9.34 -31.47 5.32
CA ARG A 134 9.71 -30.11 5.71
C ARG A 134 11.22 -29.91 5.65
N ALA A 135 11.64 -28.88 4.92
CA ALA A 135 13.03 -28.48 4.75
C ALA A 135 13.35 -27.12 5.38
N ILE A 136 12.33 -26.41 5.87
CA ILE A 136 12.44 -25.05 6.43
C ILE A 136 11.88 -25.05 7.85
N SER A 137 12.69 -24.65 8.82
CA SER A 137 12.28 -24.52 10.22
C SER A 137 11.45 -23.26 10.48
N ASP A 138 10.67 -23.24 11.57
CA ASP A 138 9.90 -22.04 11.98
C ASP A 138 10.81 -20.83 12.22
N GLU A 139 12.00 -21.05 12.78
CA GLU A 139 13.01 -20.02 13.02
C GLU A 139 13.53 -19.39 11.72
N GLU A 140 13.74 -20.20 10.67
CA GLU A 140 14.16 -19.69 9.35
C GLU A 140 13.05 -18.86 8.69
N ILE A 141 11.79 -19.30 8.81
CA ILE A 141 10.63 -18.56 8.31
C ILE A 141 10.50 -17.23 9.05
N HIS A 142 10.58 -17.26 10.38
CA HIS A 142 10.48 -16.08 11.23
C HIS A 142 11.56 -15.05 10.88
N ARG A 143 12.82 -15.49 10.74
CA ARG A 143 13.94 -14.62 10.36
C ARG A 143 13.76 -13.98 8.99
N ALA A 144 13.28 -14.75 8.01
CA ALA A 144 12.98 -14.21 6.68
C ALA A 144 11.86 -13.16 6.75
N ALA A 145 10.80 -13.43 7.52
CA ALA A 145 9.70 -12.50 7.74
C ALA A 145 10.16 -11.18 8.41
N GLU A 146 11.03 -11.25 9.42
CA GLU A 146 11.63 -10.08 10.05
C GLU A 146 12.49 -9.27 9.06
N THR A 147 13.28 -9.95 8.24
CA THR A 147 14.15 -9.31 7.23
C THR A 147 13.35 -8.45 6.25
N PHE A 148 12.18 -8.92 5.84
CA PHE A 148 11.29 -8.18 4.93
C PHE A 148 10.25 -7.31 5.64
N ALA A 149 10.26 -7.26 6.98
CA ALA A 149 9.23 -6.61 7.79
C ALA A 149 7.80 -7.01 7.37
N ALA A 150 7.60 -8.30 7.08
CA ALA A 150 6.36 -8.84 6.55
C ALA A 150 5.77 -9.89 7.51
N PRO A 151 4.44 -9.91 7.72
CA PRO A 151 3.79 -11.06 8.36
C PRO A 151 3.94 -12.31 7.48
N TYR A 152 3.87 -13.49 8.12
CA TYR A 152 3.92 -14.76 7.42
C TYR A 152 2.81 -15.72 7.84
N ILE A 153 2.51 -16.68 6.98
CA ILE A 153 1.55 -17.76 7.25
C ILE A 153 1.92 -19.02 6.47
N LEU A 154 1.71 -20.19 7.10
CA LEU A 154 1.89 -21.48 6.45
C LEU A 154 0.55 -21.92 5.86
N THR A 155 0.54 -22.28 4.58
CA THR A 155 -0.68 -22.63 3.84
C THR A 155 -0.56 -23.98 3.15
N SER A 156 -1.70 -24.56 2.79
CA SER A 156 -1.75 -25.66 1.85
C SER A 156 -2.78 -25.39 0.76
N ALA A 157 -2.31 -25.16 -0.46
CA ALA A 157 -3.19 -25.11 -1.62
C ALA A 157 -3.92 -26.45 -1.87
N LEU A 158 -3.33 -27.58 -1.45
CA LEU A 158 -3.92 -28.91 -1.57
C LEU A 158 -5.15 -29.04 -0.67
N THR A 159 -5.01 -28.76 0.64
CA THR A 159 -6.10 -28.93 1.62
C THR A 159 -7.01 -27.71 1.72
N GLY A 160 -6.54 -26.54 1.27
CA GLY A 160 -7.20 -25.25 1.47
C GLY A 160 -6.83 -24.56 2.79
N GLU A 161 -6.01 -25.20 3.63
CA GLU A 161 -5.64 -24.66 4.94
C GLU A 161 -4.96 -23.28 4.81
N PHE A 162 -5.54 -22.29 5.51
CA PHE A 162 -5.10 -20.89 5.58
C PHE A 162 -5.04 -20.14 4.24
N VAL A 163 -5.60 -20.70 3.16
CA VAL A 163 -5.60 -20.03 1.85
C VAL A 163 -6.54 -18.83 1.86
N GLU A 164 -7.80 -18.99 2.26
CA GLU A 164 -8.73 -17.85 2.34
C GLU A 164 -8.24 -16.78 3.31
N ASP A 165 -7.70 -17.20 4.46
CA ASP A 165 -7.19 -16.31 5.51
C ASP A 165 -6.15 -15.33 4.98
N VAL A 166 -5.16 -15.81 4.20
CA VAL A 166 -4.09 -14.93 3.72
C VAL A 166 -4.56 -13.94 2.65
N PHE A 167 -5.44 -14.36 1.74
CA PHE A 167 -5.98 -13.45 0.73
C PHE A 167 -6.89 -12.39 1.38
N ASN A 168 -7.70 -12.79 2.36
CA ASN A 168 -8.57 -11.88 3.11
C ASN A 168 -7.76 -10.91 3.99
N ALA A 169 -6.70 -11.38 4.66
CA ALA A 169 -5.82 -10.53 5.45
C ALA A 169 -5.17 -9.43 4.59
N LEU A 170 -4.67 -9.78 3.40
CA LEU A 170 -4.15 -8.82 2.43
C LEU A 170 -5.23 -7.86 1.91
N ALA A 171 -6.45 -8.34 1.65
CA ALA A 171 -7.58 -7.51 1.23
C ALA A 171 -7.93 -6.45 2.29
N ILE A 172 -8.05 -6.87 3.55
CA ILE A 172 -8.31 -6.00 4.69
C ILE A 172 -7.20 -4.95 4.84
N GLU A 173 -5.93 -5.35 4.75
CA GLU A 173 -4.82 -4.40 4.90
C GLU A 173 -4.78 -3.38 3.76
N MET A 174 -5.06 -3.80 2.51
CA MET A 174 -5.21 -2.88 1.38
C MET A 174 -6.31 -1.85 1.62
N VAL A 175 -7.47 -2.28 2.13
CA VAL A 175 -8.58 -1.39 2.49
C VAL A 175 -8.15 -0.42 3.60
N ASN A 176 -7.62 -0.93 4.72
CA ASN A 176 -7.20 -0.10 5.85
C ASN A 176 -6.16 0.94 5.44
N ARG A 177 -5.23 0.57 4.55
CA ARG A 177 -4.22 1.48 4.01
C ARG A 177 -4.85 2.56 3.13
N ALA A 178 -5.81 2.21 2.27
CA ALA A 178 -6.50 3.18 1.43
C ALA A 178 -7.25 4.24 2.27
N PHE A 179 -7.98 3.82 3.31
CA PHE A 179 -8.65 4.76 4.23
C PHE A 179 -7.67 5.64 4.99
N ARG A 180 -6.57 5.08 5.54
CA ARG A 180 -5.52 5.88 6.19
C ARG A 180 -4.93 6.95 5.25
N GLN A 181 -4.73 6.61 3.98
CA GLN A 181 -4.23 7.55 2.97
C GLN A 181 -5.25 8.64 2.64
N GLU A 182 -6.54 8.30 2.54
CA GLU A 182 -7.61 9.28 2.35
C GLU A 182 -7.71 10.24 3.52
N ASP A 183 -7.70 9.74 4.76
CA ASP A 183 -7.76 10.55 5.98
C ASP A 183 -6.56 11.50 6.08
N THR A 184 -5.36 11.00 5.75
CA THR A 184 -4.14 11.82 5.73
C THR A 184 -4.27 12.93 4.70
N ARG A 185 -4.72 12.63 3.47
CA ARG A 185 -4.92 13.63 2.41
C ARG A 185 -5.99 14.65 2.78
N ALA A 186 -7.06 14.22 3.45
CA ALA A 186 -8.13 15.11 3.92
C ALA A 186 -7.62 16.06 5.02
N ALA A 187 -6.81 15.54 5.95
CA ALA A 187 -6.18 16.34 7.00
C ALA A 187 -5.19 17.36 6.42
N GLU A 188 -4.31 16.93 5.50
CA GLU A 188 -3.38 17.81 4.77
C GLU A 188 -4.13 18.92 4.02
N ARG A 189 -5.19 18.57 3.28
CA ARG A 189 -6.04 19.56 2.57
C ARG A 189 -6.71 20.54 3.54
N SER A 190 -7.24 20.05 4.66
CA SER A 190 -7.84 20.93 5.67
C SER A 190 -6.82 21.91 6.26
N LEU A 191 -5.60 21.45 6.52
CA LEU A 191 -4.52 22.30 7.02
C LEU A 191 -4.11 23.35 5.98
N ARG A 192 -3.92 22.93 4.73
CA ARG A 192 -3.64 23.78 3.58
C ARG A 192 -4.64 24.92 3.47
N ASP A 193 -5.92 24.58 3.42
CA ASP A 193 -7.00 25.55 3.20
C ASP A 193 -7.09 26.53 4.38
N LYS A 194 -6.97 26.04 5.62
CA LYS A 194 -6.91 26.89 6.82
C LYS A 194 -5.72 27.85 6.79
N ALA A 195 -4.53 27.37 6.43
CA ALA A 195 -3.32 28.19 6.37
C ALA A 195 -3.46 29.32 5.33
N LEU A 196 -3.94 28.99 4.13
CA LEU A 196 -4.14 29.97 3.06
C LEU A 196 -5.22 31.00 3.41
N VAL A 197 -6.36 30.60 3.98
CA VAL A 197 -7.42 31.54 4.42
C VAL A 197 -6.92 32.46 5.53
N LEU A 198 -6.13 31.95 6.48
CA LEU A 198 -5.56 32.78 7.55
C LEU A 198 -4.57 33.81 7.00
N LEU A 199 -3.75 33.43 6.03
CA LEU A 199 -2.82 34.33 5.38
C LEU A 199 -3.53 35.37 4.50
N ASP A 200 -4.58 35.00 3.77
CA ASP A 200 -5.40 35.93 2.98
C ASP A 200 -6.05 37.01 3.87
N LYS A 201 -6.60 36.61 5.02
CA LYS A 201 -7.15 37.55 6.02
C LYS A 201 -6.12 38.55 6.56
N ARG A 202 -4.83 38.21 6.53
CA ARG A 202 -3.74 39.08 6.98
C ARG A 202 -3.09 39.86 5.84
N GLY A 203 -3.27 39.41 4.59
CA GLY A 203 -2.69 40.02 3.40
C GLY A 203 -1.18 40.20 3.52
N SER A 204 -0.69 41.39 3.17
CA SER A 204 0.73 41.74 3.19
C SER A 204 1.39 41.74 4.58
N VAL A 205 0.58 41.77 5.66
CA VAL A 205 1.11 41.72 7.04
C VAL A 205 1.62 40.32 7.39
N GLY A 206 1.02 39.29 6.81
CA GLY A 206 1.40 37.89 7.06
C GLY A 206 1.13 37.40 8.48
N LEU A 207 1.70 36.25 8.80
CA LEU A 207 1.62 35.59 10.11
C LEU A 207 2.98 35.07 10.56
N LYS A 208 3.33 35.31 11.82
CA LYS A 208 4.52 34.72 12.46
C LYS A 208 4.25 33.28 12.92
N LYS A 209 5.31 32.48 13.05
CA LYS A 209 5.27 31.09 13.53
C LYS A 209 4.38 30.91 14.77
N GLN A 210 4.58 31.72 15.81
CA GLN A 210 3.78 31.64 17.04
C GLN A 210 2.28 31.91 16.81
N GLN A 211 1.93 32.81 15.90
CA GLN A 211 0.54 33.15 15.61
C GLN A 211 -0.18 32.00 14.89
N PHE A 212 0.52 31.28 14.02
CA PHE A 212 -0.04 30.07 13.41
C PHE A 212 -0.42 29.05 14.48
N PHE A 213 0.47 28.72 15.43
CA PHE A 213 0.17 27.72 16.46
C PHE A 213 -0.86 28.18 17.49
N GLN A 214 -1.00 29.49 17.72
CA GLN A 214 -2.08 30.03 18.55
C GLN A 214 -3.46 29.86 17.90
N ILE A 215 -3.54 30.01 16.57
CA ILE A 215 -4.78 29.95 15.80
C ILE A 215 -5.12 28.51 15.40
N LEU A 216 -4.16 27.76 14.87
CA LEU A 216 -4.27 26.37 14.44
C LEU A 216 -3.94 25.41 15.60
N ARG A 217 -4.74 25.47 16.66
CA ARG A 217 -4.53 24.65 17.85
C ARG A 217 -4.57 23.16 17.50
N GLY A 218 -3.63 22.39 18.08
CA GLY A 218 -3.55 20.93 17.91
C GLY A 218 -2.82 20.45 16.64
N VAL A 219 -2.43 21.36 15.74
CA VAL A 219 -1.59 21.02 14.59
C VAL A 219 -0.14 20.83 15.06
N LYS A 220 0.51 19.73 14.65
CA LYS A 220 1.92 19.49 14.97
C LYS A 220 2.80 20.50 14.23
N VAL A 221 3.95 20.83 14.84
CA VAL A 221 4.88 21.81 14.26
C VAL A 221 5.37 21.37 12.89
N ASP A 222 5.76 20.10 12.76
CA ASP A 222 6.31 19.54 11.53
C ASP A 222 5.28 19.51 10.40
N ASP A 223 4.02 19.16 10.70
CA ASP A 223 2.93 19.12 9.71
C ASP A 223 2.66 20.52 9.13
N LEU A 224 2.59 21.55 9.98
CA LEU A 224 2.41 22.92 9.53
C LEU A 224 3.62 23.40 8.71
N GLN A 225 4.83 23.12 9.19
CA GLN A 225 6.04 23.57 8.50
C GLN A 225 6.17 22.93 7.12
N ALA A 226 5.97 21.61 7.02
CA ALA A 226 6.00 20.88 5.76
C ALA A 226 4.95 21.40 4.77
N GLU A 227 3.75 21.76 5.24
CA GLU A 227 2.71 22.32 4.38
C GLU A 227 3.03 23.75 3.93
N LEU A 228 3.59 24.59 4.82
CA LEU A 228 4.05 25.94 4.44
C LEU A 228 5.17 25.87 3.38
N ASP A 229 6.14 24.98 3.55
CA ASP A 229 7.22 24.76 2.58
C ASP A 229 6.67 24.25 1.23
N ARG A 230 5.60 23.45 1.25
CA ARG A 230 4.89 23.02 0.04
C ARG A 230 4.21 24.20 -0.66
N LEU A 231 3.47 25.01 0.10
CA LEU A 231 2.81 26.21 -0.40
C LEU A 231 3.80 27.23 -0.99
N GLU A 232 4.99 27.37 -0.39
CA GLU A 232 6.05 28.24 -0.91
C GLU A 232 6.61 27.71 -2.23
N ARG A 233 6.90 26.41 -2.33
CA ARG A 233 7.33 25.77 -3.58
C ARG A 233 6.30 25.90 -4.70
N GLU A 234 5.01 25.88 -4.37
CA GLU A 234 3.91 26.13 -5.32
C GLU A 234 3.75 27.63 -5.69
N GLY A 235 4.47 28.52 -5.01
CA GLY A 235 4.42 29.97 -5.19
C GLY A 235 3.14 30.61 -4.64
N LEU A 236 2.46 29.95 -3.70
CA LEU A 236 1.21 30.43 -3.09
C LEU A 236 1.49 31.32 -1.87
N VAL A 237 2.61 31.09 -1.19
CA VAL A 237 3.08 31.90 -0.06
C VAL A 237 4.56 32.24 -0.20
N THR A 238 5.05 33.13 0.65
CA THR A 238 6.48 33.44 0.80
C THR A 238 6.84 33.32 2.28
N ILE A 239 7.92 32.60 2.59
CA ILE A 239 8.42 32.39 3.94
C ILE A 239 9.66 33.26 4.14
N LEU A 240 9.60 34.10 5.16
CA LEU A 240 10.69 34.95 5.63
C LEU A 240 11.25 34.34 6.92
N TRP A 241 12.43 33.73 6.82
CA TRP A 241 13.11 33.08 7.94
C TRP A 241 13.85 34.09 8.83
N TYR A 242 13.72 33.93 10.14
CA TYR A 242 14.42 34.68 11.17
C TYR A 242 15.26 33.72 12.02
N GLY A 243 16.45 33.37 11.52
CA GLY A 243 17.30 32.35 12.14
C GLY A 243 16.81 30.93 11.86
N ALA A 244 17.22 29.98 12.70
CA ALA A 244 17.06 28.56 12.42
C ALA A 244 15.64 28.00 12.65
N SER A 245 14.79 28.68 13.41
CA SER A 245 13.53 28.10 13.90
C SER A 245 12.36 29.06 14.00
N ASP A 246 12.50 30.32 13.58
CA ASP A 246 11.42 31.31 13.56
C ASP A 246 11.22 31.86 12.15
N PHE A 247 9.97 32.20 11.81
CA PHE A 247 9.60 32.65 10.47
C PHE A 247 8.33 33.50 10.48
N ALA A 248 8.15 34.27 9.42
CA ALA A 248 6.86 34.84 9.03
C ALA A 248 6.48 34.39 7.63
N VAL A 249 5.18 34.26 7.37
CA VAL A 249 4.65 33.85 6.08
C VAL A 249 3.69 34.92 5.56
N THR A 250 3.79 35.26 4.29
CA THR A 250 2.85 36.14 3.58
C THR A 250 2.22 35.39 2.41
N ILE A 251 0.98 35.75 2.04
CA ILE A 251 0.31 35.17 0.86
C ILE A 251 0.73 35.91 -0.41
N THR A 252 0.92 35.18 -1.51
CA THR A 252 1.20 35.79 -2.82
C THR A 252 -0.12 36.11 -3.54
N PRO A 253 -0.12 36.96 -4.58
CA PRO A 253 -1.30 37.17 -5.43
C PRO A 253 -1.84 35.86 -6.04
N ARG A 254 -0.97 34.87 -6.28
CA ARG A 254 -1.35 33.54 -6.75
C ARG A 254 -2.04 32.75 -5.64
N GLY A 255 -1.55 32.82 -4.40
CA GLY A 255 -2.21 32.27 -3.22
C GLY A 255 -3.61 32.84 -3.00
N VAL A 256 -3.77 34.17 -3.10
CA VAL A 256 -5.09 34.83 -2.99
C VAL A 256 -6.09 34.30 -4.04
N LYS A 257 -5.64 34.09 -5.28
CA LYS A 257 -6.48 33.49 -6.33
C LYS A 257 -6.86 32.05 -6.00
N ALA A 258 -5.93 31.25 -5.47
CA ALA A 258 -6.18 29.87 -5.07
C ALA A 258 -7.24 29.77 -3.97
N VAL A 259 -7.19 30.65 -2.95
CA VAL A 259 -8.23 30.75 -1.91
C VAL A 259 -9.61 31.00 -2.51
N LYS A 260 -9.72 32.01 -3.40
CA LYS A 260 -11.00 32.38 -4.03
C LYS A 260 -11.57 31.28 -4.91
N GLN A 261 -10.71 30.54 -5.62
CA GLN A 261 -11.12 29.41 -6.45
C GLN A 261 -11.66 28.27 -5.61
N ALA A 262 -11.07 27.98 -4.45
CA ALA A 262 -11.56 26.95 -3.53
C ALA A 262 -12.95 27.28 -2.97
N SER A 263 -13.22 28.56 -2.64
CA SER A 263 -14.51 29.01 -2.10
C SER A 263 -15.68 28.95 -3.10
N THR A 264 -15.41 28.93 -4.41
CA THR A 264 -16.46 28.84 -5.44
C THR A 264 -16.99 27.42 -5.70
N TRP A 265 -16.40 26.37 -5.13
CA TRP A 265 -16.87 24.97 -5.27
C TRP A 265 -17.79 24.52 -4.13
N GLU A 266 -17.92 25.31 -3.06
CA GLU A 266 -18.76 25.02 -1.89
C GLU A 266 -20.11 25.78 -1.90
N GLY A 267 -20.41 26.52 -2.97
CA GLY A 267 -21.61 27.36 -3.12
C GLY A 267 -22.57 26.89 -4.20
#